data_AF-A0A7X9J9U1-F1
#
_entry.id   AF-A0A7X9J9U1-F1
#
_cell.length_a   1.000
_cell.length_b   1.000
_cell.length_c   1.000
_cell.angle_alpha   90.00
_cell.angle_beta   90.00
_cell.angle_gamma   90.00
#
_symmetry.space_group_name_H-M   'P 1'
#
loop_
_entity.id
_entity.type
_entity.pdbx_description
1 polymer ?
#
loop_
_entity_poly.entity_id
_entity_poly.type
_entity_poly.pdbx_seq_one_letter_code
_entity_poly.pdbx_strand_id
1 'polypeptide(L)'
;MSDRTLWETLWDLDPNCLFVVNPQMEIKVINPAFTALFQAPATEVIGKNAALFFDDMSDFQIAWEQEITITREKSFARYGTYLRLVIFPLKQEELIACIMVNLTQEHEHDLQVTRLKEELLTNVNQVIDKQMSIAQQIAGLLGETTAEAKISLLKIRNMLDED
;
A
#
# COMPACT_ATOMS: atom_id res chain seq x y z
N MET A 1 2.53 41.46 -21.95
CA MET A 1 2.21 40.48 -20.91
C MET A 1 1.68 39.26 -21.66
N SER A 2 2.32 38.11 -21.50
CA SER A 2 2.15 36.96 -22.40
C SER A 2 0.71 36.44 -22.37
N ASP A 3 0.04 36.41 -23.52
CA ASP A 3 -1.16 35.60 -23.74
C ASP A 3 -0.73 34.14 -23.68
N ARG A 4 -0.68 33.57 -22.47
CA ARG A 4 -0.62 32.10 -22.32
C ARG A 4 -2.00 31.57 -22.64
N THR A 5 -2.03 30.53 -23.45
CA THR A 5 -3.27 29.81 -23.74
C THR A 5 -3.78 29.12 -22.47
N LEU A 6 -5.09 28.87 -22.42
CA LEU A 6 -5.73 28.17 -21.30
C LEU A 6 -5.08 26.81 -21.03
N TRP A 7 -4.70 26.09 -22.08
CA TRP A 7 -4.09 24.76 -21.98
C TRP A 7 -2.68 24.78 -21.39
N GLU A 8 -1.85 25.76 -21.75
CA GLU A 8 -0.52 25.93 -21.14
C GLU A 8 -0.65 26.20 -19.63
N THR A 9 -1.65 27.01 -19.26
CA THR A 9 -1.91 27.30 -17.85
C THR A 9 -2.38 26.06 -17.08
N LEU A 10 -3.26 25.25 -17.68
CA LEU A 10 -3.68 23.97 -17.08
C LEU A 10 -2.53 22.99 -16.96
N TRP A 11 -1.67 22.90 -17.98
CA TRP A 11 -0.50 22.02 -17.98
C TRP A 11 0.51 22.41 -16.89
N ASP A 12 0.80 23.70 -16.75
CA ASP A 12 1.73 24.24 -15.75
C ASP A 12 1.21 24.09 -14.30
N LEU A 13 -0.11 24.18 -14.12
CA LEU A 13 -0.76 24.13 -12.80
C LEU A 13 -1.24 22.73 -12.41
N ASP A 14 -1.17 21.73 -13.30
CA ASP A 14 -1.60 20.37 -12.98
C ASP A 14 -0.72 19.82 -11.84
N PRO A 15 -1.32 19.40 -10.70
CA PRO A 15 -0.57 18.83 -9.59
C PRO A 15 -0.02 17.44 -9.90
N ASN A 16 -0.54 16.76 -10.92
CA ASN A 16 -0.06 15.45 -11.35
C ASN A 16 1.18 15.59 -12.23
N CYS A 17 2.03 14.59 -12.16
CA CYS A 17 3.20 14.54 -13.01
C CYS A 17 2.78 14.14 -14.42
N LEU A 18 2.97 15.04 -15.39
CA LEU A 18 2.62 14.84 -16.79
C LEU A 18 3.88 14.81 -17.62
N PHE A 19 4.00 13.82 -18.50
CA PHE A 19 5.04 13.80 -19.51
C PHE A 19 4.65 13.02 -20.74
N VAL A 20 5.41 13.24 -21.81
CA VAL A 20 5.20 12.63 -23.12
C VAL A 20 6.53 12.12 -23.64
N VAL A 21 6.52 10.91 -24.19
CA VAL A 21 7.67 10.28 -24.86
C VAL A 21 7.34 9.92 -26.30
N ASN A 22 8.37 9.78 -27.14
CA ASN A 22 8.22 9.17 -28.47
C ASN A 22 8.34 7.63 -28.39
N PRO A 23 8.20 6.89 -29.50
CA PRO A 23 8.32 5.42 -29.51
C PRO A 23 9.71 4.91 -29.13
N GLN A 24 10.74 5.75 -29.19
CA GLN A 24 12.10 5.45 -28.71
C GLN A 24 12.28 5.75 -27.21
N MET A 25 11.20 6.06 -26.50
CA MET A 25 11.17 6.41 -25.07
C MET A 25 11.96 7.69 -24.74
N GLU A 26 12.16 8.56 -25.72
CA GLU A 26 12.77 9.87 -25.53
C GLU A 26 11.72 10.86 -25.03
N ILE A 27 12.01 11.55 -23.92
CA ILE A 27 11.10 12.52 -23.32
C ILE A 27 11.02 13.76 -24.21
N LYS A 28 9.81 14.12 -24.62
CA LYS A 28 9.54 15.28 -25.50
C LYS A 28 8.98 16.45 -24.72
N VAL A 29 8.09 16.20 -23.78
CA VAL A 29 7.41 17.24 -22.98
C VAL A 29 7.27 16.75 -21.56
N ILE A 30 7.45 17.67 -20.61
CA ILE A 30 7.16 17.46 -19.19
C ILE A 30 6.40 18.67 -18.63
N ASN A 31 5.71 18.51 -17.50
CA ASN A 31 5.18 19.63 -16.74
C ASN A 31 6.05 19.95 -15.50
N PRO A 32 5.78 21.07 -14.80
CA PRO A 32 6.52 21.43 -13.58
C PRO A 32 6.44 20.36 -12.47
N ALA A 33 5.30 19.65 -12.35
CA ALA A 33 5.16 18.59 -11.36
C ALA A 33 6.13 17.42 -11.60
N PHE A 34 6.44 17.08 -12.87
CA PHE A 34 7.51 16.14 -13.20
C PHE A 34 8.85 16.60 -12.64
N THR A 35 9.21 17.86 -12.89
CA THR A 35 10.49 18.43 -12.41
C THR A 35 10.59 18.35 -10.88
N ALA A 36 9.49 18.63 -10.18
CA ALA A 36 9.42 18.55 -8.73
C ALA A 36 9.55 17.10 -8.21
N LEU A 37 8.88 16.14 -8.85
CA LEU A 37 8.88 14.73 -8.46
C LEU A 37 10.25 14.06 -8.69
N PHE A 38 10.85 14.28 -9.86
CA PHE A 38 12.12 13.66 -10.26
C PHE A 38 13.36 14.48 -9.89
N GLN A 39 13.16 15.68 -9.32
CA GLN A 39 14.23 16.62 -8.94
C GLN A 39 15.21 16.92 -10.10
N ALA A 40 14.69 16.99 -11.33
CA ALA A 40 15.48 17.14 -12.54
C ALA A 40 14.90 18.26 -13.42
N PRO A 41 15.67 19.31 -13.74
CA PRO A 41 15.17 20.44 -14.53
C PRO A 41 14.84 20.02 -15.96
N ALA A 42 13.85 20.65 -16.58
CA ALA A 42 13.42 20.34 -17.93
C ALA A 42 14.56 20.32 -18.97
N THR A 43 15.54 21.21 -18.84
CA THR A 43 16.74 21.28 -19.70
C THR A 43 17.62 20.04 -19.64
N GLU A 44 17.55 19.28 -18.55
CA GLU A 44 18.31 18.04 -18.37
C GLU A 44 17.47 16.79 -18.64
N VAL A 45 16.15 16.94 -18.83
CA VAL A 45 15.23 15.80 -18.99
C VAL A 45 14.77 15.67 -20.44
N ILE A 46 14.39 16.79 -21.06
CA ILE A 46 13.89 16.81 -22.44
C ILE A 46 14.99 16.34 -23.39
N GLY A 47 14.64 15.44 -24.29
CA GLY A 47 15.55 14.82 -25.24
C GLY A 47 16.34 13.62 -24.70
N LYS A 48 16.22 13.30 -23.41
CA LYS A 48 16.83 12.10 -22.83
C LYS A 48 15.88 10.91 -22.87
N ASN A 49 16.46 9.72 -22.82
CA ASN A 49 15.68 8.50 -22.68
C ASN A 49 15.07 8.40 -21.27
N ALA A 50 13.76 8.10 -21.21
CA ALA A 50 13.01 7.96 -19.96
C ALA A 50 13.56 6.85 -19.06
N ALA A 51 14.22 5.82 -19.61
CA ALA A 51 14.85 4.75 -18.82
C ALA A 51 15.91 5.24 -17.81
N LEU A 52 16.36 6.50 -17.88
CA LEU A 52 17.22 7.12 -16.86
C LEU A 52 16.47 7.43 -15.54
N PHE A 53 15.15 7.58 -15.62
CA PHE A 53 14.27 7.98 -14.54
C PHE A 53 13.35 6.85 -14.08
N PHE A 54 13.01 5.93 -14.98
CA PHE A 54 12.13 4.78 -14.75
C PHE A 54 12.91 3.47 -14.92
N ASP A 55 12.80 2.57 -13.94
CA ASP A 55 13.48 1.27 -13.99
C ASP A 55 12.87 0.31 -15.04
N ASP A 56 11.59 0.51 -15.39
CA ASP A 56 10.82 -0.34 -16.30
C ASP A 56 9.90 0.50 -17.18
N MET A 57 10.12 0.41 -18.50
CA MET A 57 9.35 1.09 -19.55
C MET A 57 8.44 0.14 -20.34
N SER A 58 8.31 -1.13 -19.92
CA SER A 58 7.54 -2.14 -20.66
C SER A 58 6.07 -1.74 -20.88
N ASP A 59 5.42 -1.13 -19.89
CA ASP A 59 4.03 -0.65 -20.02
C ASP A 59 3.90 0.42 -21.13
N PHE A 60 4.90 1.27 -21.35
CA PHE A 60 4.88 2.26 -22.44
C PHE A 60 4.95 1.59 -23.81
N GLN A 61 5.80 0.57 -23.93
CA GLN A 61 5.91 -0.20 -25.16
C GLN A 61 4.63 -0.98 -25.47
N ILE A 62 4.05 -1.63 -24.45
CA ILE A 62 2.77 -2.34 -24.59
C ILE A 62 1.65 -1.37 -24.99
N ALA A 63 1.53 -0.21 -24.33
CA ALA A 63 0.53 0.80 -24.67
C ALA A 63 0.67 1.29 -26.12
N TRP A 64 1.91 1.44 -26.60
CA TRP A 64 2.20 1.83 -27.98
C TRP A 64 1.85 0.74 -28.99
N GLU A 65 2.31 -0.48 -28.77
CA GLU A 65 2.16 -1.61 -29.70
C GLU A 65 0.71 -2.09 -29.80
N GLN A 66 0.01 -2.16 -28.66
CA GLN A 66 -1.37 -2.66 -28.59
C GLN A 66 -2.41 -1.55 -28.74
N GLU A 67 -1.99 -0.29 -28.77
CA GLU A 67 -2.86 0.88 -28.89
C GLU A 67 -3.89 1.00 -27.76
N ILE A 68 -3.51 0.58 -26.55
CA ILE A 68 -4.39 0.57 -25.38
C ILE A 68 -3.94 1.59 -24.34
N THR A 69 -4.89 2.04 -23.53
CA THR A 69 -4.58 2.75 -22.28
C THR A 69 -4.24 1.74 -21.19
N ILE A 70 -3.13 1.96 -20.51
CA ILE A 70 -2.67 1.13 -19.39
C ILE A 70 -2.74 1.95 -18.11
N THR A 71 -3.33 1.36 -17.06
CA THR A 71 -3.31 1.93 -15.71
C THR A 71 -2.62 0.97 -14.76
N ARG A 72 -1.59 1.46 -14.05
CA ARG A 72 -0.77 0.66 -13.13
C ARG A 72 -0.43 1.47 -11.89
N GLU A 73 -0.46 0.82 -10.74
CA GLU A 73 0.11 1.38 -9.51
C GLU A 73 1.48 0.75 -9.27
N LYS A 74 2.50 1.58 -9.06
CA LYS A 74 3.88 1.16 -8.83
C LYS A 74 4.51 1.97 -7.71
N SER A 75 5.35 1.30 -6.92
CA SER A 75 6.23 1.97 -5.96
C SER A 75 7.51 2.41 -6.67
N PHE A 76 7.86 3.68 -6.50
CA PHE A 76 9.08 4.27 -6.99
C PHE A 76 10.03 4.46 -5.81
N ALA A 77 10.70 3.37 -5.43
CA ALA A 77 11.56 3.32 -4.25
C ALA A 77 12.64 4.42 -4.26
N ARG A 78 13.22 4.72 -5.44
CA ARG A 78 14.22 5.78 -5.63
C ARG A 78 13.73 7.17 -5.19
N TYR A 79 12.43 7.43 -5.33
CA TYR A 79 11.82 8.73 -5.00
C TYR A 79 10.97 8.67 -3.74
N GLY A 80 10.84 7.50 -3.10
CA GLY A 80 10.03 7.31 -1.91
C GLY A 80 8.54 7.53 -2.15
N THR A 81 8.05 7.32 -3.38
CA THR A 81 6.67 7.62 -3.75
C THR A 81 5.92 6.39 -4.26
N TYR A 82 4.62 6.32 -3.98
CA TYR A 82 3.70 5.38 -4.58
C TYR A 82 2.84 6.09 -5.62
N LEU A 83 2.92 5.67 -6.88
CA LEU A 83 2.30 6.40 -8.00
C LEU A 83 1.36 5.50 -8.79
N ARG A 84 0.25 6.06 -9.24
CA ARG A 84 -0.59 5.49 -10.29
C ARG A 84 -0.24 6.11 -11.62
N LEU A 85 0.24 5.30 -12.56
CA LEU A 85 0.51 5.68 -13.94
C LEU A 85 -0.73 5.40 -14.79
N VAL A 86 -1.11 6.37 -15.59
CA VAL A 86 -2.06 6.24 -16.70
C VAL A 86 -1.30 6.55 -17.97
N ILE A 87 -1.09 5.54 -18.81
CA ILE A 87 -0.26 5.59 -20.02
C ILE A 87 -1.17 5.38 -21.21
N PHE A 88 -1.13 6.28 -22.20
CA PHE A 88 -1.95 6.16 -23.39
C PHE A 88 -1.23 6.70 -24.64
N PRO A 89 -1.39 6.03 -25.80
CA PRO A 89 -0.77 6.44 -27.04
C PRO A 89 -1.54 7.61 -27.69
N LEU A 90 -0.80 8.56 -28.23
CA LEU A 90 -1.27 9.66 -29.08
C LEU A 90 -0.84 9.37 -30.52
N LYS A 91 -1.63 8.54 -31.22
CA LYS A 91 -1.23 7.97 -32.53
C LYS A 91 -0.99 9.01 -33.62
N GLN A 92 -1.82 10.06 -33.67
CA GLN A 92 -1.69 11.12 -34.69
C GLN A 92 -0.37 11.89 -34.56
N GLU A 93 0.15 12.01 -33.34
CA GLU A 93 1.36 12.77 -33.04
C GLU A 93 2.61 11.88 -32.94
N GLU A 94 2.46 10.56 -33.11
CA GLU A 94 3.51 9.55 -32.86
C GLU A 94 4.12 9.68 -31.45
N LEU A 95 3.26 9.89 -30.44
CA LEU A 95 3.67 10.08 -29.04
C LEU A 95 2.96 9.12 -28.10
N ILE A 96 3.49 9.00 -26.88
CA ILE A 96 2.90 8.26 -25.77
C ILE A 96 2.87 9.22 -24.59
N ALA A 97 1.69 9.51 -24.08
CA ALA A 97 1.50 10.37 -22.91
C ALA A 97 1.38 9.52 -21.65
N CYS A 98 1.86 10.06 -20.54
CA CYS A 98 1.68 9.47 -19.24
C CYS A 98 1.36 10.52 -18.18
N ILE A 99 0.38 10.17 -17.35
CA ILE A 99 -0.03 10.90 -16.17
C ILE A 99 0.34 10.05 -14.97
N MET A 100 1.11 10.59 -14.03
CA MET A 100 1.38 9.96 -12.74
C MET A 100 0.68 10.72 -11.63
N VAL A 101 -0.23 10.03 -10.96
CA VAL A 101 -0.93 10.51 -9.79
C VAL A 101 -0.19 10.01 -8.55
N ASN A 102 0.19 10.93 -7.67
CA ASN A 102 0.83 10.58 -6.41
C ASN A 102 -0.23 10.07 -5.43
N LEU A 103 -0.08 8.83 -4.99
CA LEU A 103 -0.96 8.16 -4.02
C LEU A 103 -0.20 7.79 -2.73
N THR A 104 0.93 8.46 -2.46
CA THR A 104 1.84 8.07 -1.38
C THR A 104 1.16 8.23 0.00
N GLN A 105 0.41 9.31 0.21
CA GLN A 105 -0.24 9.55 1.50
C GLN A 105 -1.36 8.54 1.77
N GLU A 106 -2.17 8.26 0.75
CA GLU A 106 -3.24 7.27 0.79
C GLU A 106 -2.66 5.88 1.05
N HIS A 107 -1.61 5.52 0.31
CA HIS A 107 -0.94 4.22 0.47
C HIS A 107 -0.33 4.06 1.86
N GLU A 108 0.32 5.10 2.40
CA GLU A 108 0.89 5.07 3.74
C GLU A 108 -0.20 4.96 4.82
N HIS A 109 -1.31 5.67 4.65
CA HIS A 109 -2.46 5.56 5.55
C HIS A 109 -3.04 4.14 5.57
N ASP A 110 -3.24 3.54 4.39
CA ASP A 110 -3.77 2.18 4.27
C ASP A 110 -2.84 1.15 4.92
N LEU A 111 -1.52 1.31 4.76
CA LEU A 111 -0.52 0.49 5.42
C LEU A 111 -0.57 0.64 6.95
N GLN A 112 -0.70 1.87 7.46
CA GLN A 112 -0.83 2.13 8.90
C GLN A 112 -2.09 1.47 9.48
N VAL A 113 -3.24 1.64 8.82
CA VAL A 113 -4.50 1.02 9.22
C VAL A 113 -4.38 -0.50 9.25
N THR A 114 -3.71 -1.09 8.25
CA THR A 114 -3.48 -2.54 8.19
C THR A 114 -2.62 -3.02 9.36
N ARG A 115 -1.51 -2.33 9.65
CA ARG A 115 -0.64 -2.66 10.80
C ARG A 115 -1.38 -2.58 12.14
N LEU A 116 -2.17 -1.53 12.35
CA LEU A 116 -2.98 -1.39 13.57
C LEU A 116 -3.97 -2.55 13.74
N LYS A 117 -4.60 -3.00 12.65
CA LYS A 117 -5.51 -4.16 12.68
C LYS A 117 -4.78 -5.43 13.07
N GLU A 118 -3.58 -5.66 12.53
CA GLU A 118 -2.76 -6.84 12.87
C GLU A 118 -2.35 -6.81 14.34
N GLU A 119 -1.87 -5.68 14.85
CA GLU A 119 -1.53 -5.51 16.27
C GLU A 119 -2.72 -5.78 17.20
N LEU A 120 -3.90 -5.26 16.84
CA LEU A 120 -5.14 -5.51 17.59
C LEU A 120 -5.50 -6.99 17.62
N LEU A 121 -5.39 -7.71 16.48
CA LEU A 121 -5.64 -9.15 16.43
C LEU A 121 -4.65 -9.93 17.30
N THR A 122 -3.37 -9.58 17.25
CA THR A 122 -2.35 -10.19 18.12
C THR A 122 -2.69 -9.98 19.60
N ASN A 123 -3.05 -8.76 20.00
CA ASN A 123 -3.40 -8.44 21.38
C ASN A 123 -4.66 -9.19 21.84
N VAL A 124 -5.69 -9.28 20.99
CA VAL A 124 -6.92 -10.05 21.28
C VAL A 124 -6.59 -11.52 21.51
N ASN A 125 -5.77 -12.12 20.64
CA ASN A 125 -5.37 -13.52 20.80
C ASN A 125 -4.60 -13.75 22.11
N GLN A 126 -3.69 -12.85 22.48
CA GLN A 126 -2.97 -12.94 23.76
C GLN A 126 -3.92 -12.89 24.97
N VAL A 127 -4.94 -12.03 24.93
CA VAL A 127 -5.95 -11.95 25.98
C VAL A 127 -6.76 -13.24 26.05
N ILE A 128 -7.18 -13.79 24.91
CA ILE A 128 -7.91 -15.07 24.84
C ILE A 128 -7.07 -16.20 25.45
N ASP A 129 -5.79 -16.30 25.06
CA ASP A 129 -4.88 -17.32 25.58
C ASP A 129 -4.71 -17.19 27.10
N LYS A 130 -4.61 -15.95 27.60
CA LYS A 130 -4.51 -15.69 29.04
C LYS A 130 -5.79 -16.13 29.78
N GLN A 131 -6.96 -15.82 29.24
CA GLN A 131 -8.24 -16.24 29.83
C GLN A 131 -8.42 -17.76 29.80
N MET A 132 -8.01 -18.43 28.72
CA MET A 132 -8.02 -19.90 28.63
C MET A 132 -7.11 -20.54 29.68
N SER A 133 -5.89 -20.00 29.88
CA SER A 133 -4.98 -20.47 30.92
C SER A 133 -5.57 -20.29 32.33
N ILE A 134 -6.19 -19.15 32.61
CA ILE A 134 -6.87 -18.90 33.89
C ILE A 134 -8.02 -19.90 34.08
N ALA A 135 -8.83 -20.12 33.06
CA ALA A 135 -9.94 -21.08 33.12
C ALA A 135 -9.45 -22.51 33.43
N GLN A 136 -8.34 -22.93 32.83
CA GLN A 136 -7.70 -24.22 33.12
C GLN A 136 -7.21 -24.32 34.56
N GLN A 137 -6.60 -23.25 35.10
CA GLN A 137 -6.19 -23.20 36.51
C GLN A 137 -7.38 -23.29 37.46
N ILE A 138 -8.46 -22.54 37.18
CA ILE A 138 -9.71 -22.61 37.95
C ILE A 138 -10.29 -24.02 37.90
N ALA A 139 -10.35 -24.64 36.72
CA ALA A 139 -10.85 -26.00 36.58
C ALA A 139 -10.00 -27.01 37.37
N GLY A 140 -8.67 -26.84 37.38
CA GLY A 140 -7.75 -27.65 38.19
C GLY A 140 -8.04 -27.52 39.69
N LEU A 141 -8.11 -26.28 40.20
CA LEU A 141 -8.42 -25.98 41.61
C LEU A 141 -9.82 -26.48 42.00
N LEU A 142 -10.81 -26.34 41.12
CA LEU A 142 -12.16 -26.84 41.35
C LEU A 142 -12.19 -28.37 41.42
N GLY A 143 -11.39 -29.05 40.57
CA GLY A 143 -11.23 -30.49 40.60
C GLY A 143 -10.60 -30.99 41.91
N GLU A 144 -9.54 -30.32 42.37
CA GLU A 144 -8.85 -30.61 43.64
C GLU A 144 -9.81 -30.46 44.83
N THR A 145 -10.45 -29.29 44.97
CA THR A 145 -11.40 -29.02 46.06
C THR A 145 -12.62 -29.97 46.04
N THR A 146 -13.10 -30.35 44.86
CA THR A 146 -14.20 -31.33 44.73
C THR A 146 -13.75 -32.73 45.17
N ALA A 147 -12.52 -33.14 44.86
CA ALA A 147 -11.97 -34.42 45.31
C ALA A 147 -11.80 -34.44 46.84
N GLU A 148 -11.28 -33.36 47.44
CA GLU A 148 -11.16 -33.21 48.89
C GLU A 148 -12.53 -33.26 49.60
N ALA A 149 -13.52 -32.56 49.06
CA ALA A 149 -14.89 -32.58 49.58
C ALA A 149 -15.49 -34.00 49.52
N LYS A 150 -15.31 -34.72 48.41
CA LYS A 150 -15.76 -36.10 48.26
C LYS A 150 -15.13 -37.02 49.31
N ILE A 151 -13.82 -36.93 49.53
CA ILE A 151 -13.11 -37.74 50.54
C ILE A 151 -13.68 -37.46 51.93
N SER A 152 -13.87 -36.18 52.26
CA SER A 152 -14.40 -35.76 53.56
C SER A 152 -15.82 -36.28 53.78
N LEU A 153 -16.70 -36.17 52.77
CA LEU A 153 -18.06 -36.69 52.82
C LEU A 153 -18.11 -38.22 52.91
N LEU A 154 -17.22 -38.93 52.21
CA LEU A 154 -17.12 -40.40 52.30
C LEU A 154 -16.69 -40.85 53.70
N LYS A 155 -15.75 -40.13 54.34
CA LYS A 155 -15.37 -40.41 55.74
C LYS A 155 -16.57 -40.26 56.68
N ILE A 156 -17.31 -39.16 56.57
CA ILE A 156 -18.51 -38.91 57.37
C ILE A 156 -19.54 -40.02 57.14
N ARG A 157 -19.79 -40.39 55.88
CA ARG A 157 -20.74 -41.46 55.54
C ARG A 157 -20.32 -42.81 56.15
N ASN A 158 -19.06 -43.19 56.01
CA ASN A 158 -18.59 -44.48 56.55
C ASN A 158 -18.67 -44.54 58.08
N MET A 159 -18.44 -43.42 58.78
CA MET A 159 -18.64 -43.34 60.24
C MET A 159 -20.11 -43.53 60.65
N LEU A 160 -21.06 -43.14 59.78
CA LEU A 160 -22.49 -43.33 60.02
C LEU A 160 -22.98 -44.76 59.67
N ASP A 161 -22.24 -45.50 58.84
CA ASP A 161 -22.54 -46.90 58.46
C ASP A 161 -21.94 -47.94 59.44
N GLU A 162 -21.03 -47.53 60.34
CA GLU A 162 -20.37 -48.42 61.32
C GLU A 162 -21.14 -48.55 62.67
N ASP A 163 -22.31 -47.93 62.80
CA ASP A 163 -23.31 -48.11 63.89
C ASP A 163 -24.54 -48.89 63.40
#